data_AF-A0A7G2IIL3-F1
#
_entry.id   AF-A0A7G2IIL3-F1
#
_cell.length_a   1.000
_cell.length_b   1.000
_cell.length_c   1.000
_cell.angle_alpha   90.00
_cell.angle_beta   90.00
_cell.angle_gamma   90.00
#
_symmetry.space_group_name_H-M   'P 1'
#
loop_
_entity.id
_entity.type
_entity.pdbx_description
1 polymer ?
#
loop_
_entity_poly.entity_id
_entity_poly.type
_entity_poly.pdbx_seq_one_letter_code
_entity_poly.pdbx_strand_id
1 'polypeptide(L)'
;MKGSNKSRWVIAIVIVVATVAAIWFWQSRSASQETAPGATKPAQHTPGSARRGLRSGPLAPVQAATATEEAVPRYLTGLGTITAANTATVRSRVDGQLIALHFEEGQQVKAGDLLAEIDPSQFKVALAQAQGQLAKDKATLANARRDLARYQQLVKTNLVSRQELDAQQALVNETLGTIKADEASVASAQLQLDWSRITAPVDGRVGLKQVDVGNQISSGDTTGIVVITQTHPIDLIFTLPENDIATVLQAQKSGNQLKVEAWDRTNSQKTE
;
A
#
# COMPACT_ATOMS: atom_id res chain seq x y z
N MET A 1 -58.20 29.55 15.44
CA MET A 1 -57.86 28.82 16.69
C MET A 1 -56.91 27.68 16.35
N LYS A 2 -55.61 27.79 16.69
CA LYS A 2 -54.72 26.62 16.80
C LYS A 2 -53.58 26.97 17.75
N GLY A 3 -53.63 26.33 18.92
CA GLY A 3 -52.88 26.67 20.13
C GLY A 3 -51.40 26.34 20.06
N SER A 4 -50.65 27.15 20.79
CA SER A 4 -49.19 27.18 20.92
C SER A 4 -48.65 26.00 21.75
N ASN A 5 -47.89 25.09 21.11
CA ASN A 5 -47.16 24.02 21.79
C ASN A 5 -45.80 24.47 22.37
N LYS A 6 -45.44 25.76 22.23
CA LYS A 6 -44.13 26.27 22.70
C LYS A 6 -44.04 26.37 24.23
N SER A 7 -45.16 26.53 24.94
CA SER A 7 -45.18 26.64 26.41
C SER A 7 -44.89 25.29 27.11
N ARG A 8 -45.29 24.15 26.53
CA ARG A 8 -45.07 22.83 27.14
C ARG A 8 -43.60 22.40 27.13
N TRP A 9 -42.84 22.83 26.11
CA TRP A 9 -41.41 22.55 26.00
C TRP A 9 -40.57 23.41 26.97
N VAL A 10 -40.98 24.66 27.21
CA VAL A 10 -40.32 25.52 28.19
C VAL A 10 -40.50 24.99 29.61
N ILE A 11 -41.69 24.47 29.95
CA ILE A 11 -41.93 23.86 31.27
C ILE A 11 -41.09 22.59 31.47
N ALA A 12 -40.92 21.77 30.43
CA ALA A 12 -40.09 20.56 30.50
C ALA A 12 -38.62 20.89 30.75
N ILE A 13 -38.08 21.94 30.12
CA ILE A 13 -36.68 22.37 30.31
C ILE A 13 -36.45 22.90 31.73
N VAL A 14 -37.41 23.65 32.29
CA VAL A 14 -37.30 24.20 33.65
C VAL A 14 -37.28 23.08 34.72
N ILE A 15 -38.06 22.01 34.53
CA ILE A 15 -38.08 20.87 35.46
C ILE A 15 -36.74 20.12 35.41
N VAL A 16 -36.16 19.92 34.23
CA VAL A 16 -34.85 19.24 34.10
C VAL A 16 -33.74 20.04 34.78
N VAL A 17 -33.70 21.36 34.60
CA VAL A 17 -32.68 22.22 35.24
C VAL A 17 -32.84 22.22 36.78
N ALA A 18 -34.08 22.22 37.29
CA ALA A 18 -34.33 22.14 38.73
C ALA A 18 -33.86 20.80 39.34
N THR A 19 -34.03 19.69 38.63
CA THR A 19 -33.57 18.37 39.10
C THR A 19 -32.04 18.25 39.15
N VAL A 20 -31.34 18.83 38.18
CA VAL A 20 -29.86 18.82 38.16
C VAL A 20 -29.29 19.69 39.29
N ALA A 21 -29.91 20.84 39.58
CA ALA A 21 -29.51 21.71 40.69
C ALA A 21 -29.71 21.03 42.07
N ALA A 22 -30.80 20.27 42.24
CA ALA A 22 -31.08 19.55 43.48
C ALA A 22 -30.07 18.41 43.74
N ILE A 23 -29.66 17.69 42.69
CA ILE A 23 -28.67 16.61 42.79
C ILE A 23 -27.27 17.15 43.14
N TRP A 24 -26.89 18.28 42.54
CA TRP A 24 -25.60 18.93 42.83
C TRP A 24 -25.53 19.51 44.25
N PHE A 25 -26.65 20.04 44.76
CA PHE A 25 -26.74 20.55 46.13
C PHE A 25 -26.68 19.43 47.20
N TRP A 26 -27.09 18.21 46.86
CA TRP A 26 -27.02 17.08 47.78
C TRP A 26 -25.62 16.46 47.87
N GLN A 27 -24.88 16.45 46.75
CA GLN A 27 -23.48 16.00 46.74
C GLN A 27 -22.51 16.97 47.42
N SER A 28 -22.85 18.25 47.54
CA SER A 28 -21.99 19.27 48.15
C SER A 28 -22.16 19.43 49.67
N ARG A 29 -23.01 18.62 50.32
CA ARG A 29 -23.13 18.55 51.78
C ARG A 29 -22.91 17.12 52.29
N SER A 30 -21.68 16.63 52.25
CA SER A 30 -21.25 15.50 53.07
C SER A 30 -19.74 15.54 53.31
N ALA A 31 -19.39 15.57 54.61
CA ALA A 31 -18.08 15.29 55.21
C ALA A 31 -17.03 16.42 55.23
N SER A 32 -17.19 17.30 56.21
CA SER A 32 -16.06 17.88 56.96
C SER A 32 -16.24 17.47 58.43
N GLN A 33 -15.30 16.72 59.01
CA GLN A 33 -14.84 17.00 60.38
C GLN A 33 -13.55 16.27 60.73
N GLU A 34 -12.60 17.10 61.15
CA GLU A 34 -11.32 16.83 61.78
C GLU A 34 -11.48 16.13 63.15
N THR A 35 -10.42 15.47 63.62
CA THR A 35 -9.88 15.69 64.98
C THR A 35 -8.49 15.07 65.12
N ALA A 36 -7.58 15.87 65.69
CA ALA A 36 -6.21 15.53 66.06
C ALA A 36 -6.11 15.17 67.58
N PRO A 37 -4.92 15.14 68.20
CA PRO A 37 -4.28 13.95 68.74
C PRO A 37 -4.40 13.76 70.26
N GLY A 38 -4.06 12.55 70.72
CA GLY A 38 -4.15 12.11 72.12
C GLY A 38 -3.15 12.78 73.07
N ALA A 39 -3.66 13.10 74.27
CA ALA A 39 -2.90 13.48 75.45
C ALA A 39 -3.16 12.50 76.62
N THR A 40 -2.14 12.34 77.44
CA THR A 40 -1.90 11.39 78.52
C THR A 40 -2.70 11.61 79.83
N LYS A 41 -3.19 10.49 80.43
CA LYS A 41 -3.30 10.08 81.88
C LYS A 41 -3.84 11.07 82.96
N PRO A 42 -4.23 10.61 84.17
CA PRO A 42 -4.84 9.32 84.61
C PRO A 42 -6.07 9.52 85.54
N ALA A 43 -6.88 8.48 85.75
CA ALA A 43 -7.66 8.33 86.98
C ALA A 43 -8.01 6.85 87.22
N GLN A 44 -8.17 6.53 88.49
CA GLN A 44 -7.97 5.24 89.12
C GLN A 44 -9.29 4.75 89.73
N HIS A 45 -9.35 3.45 90.03
CA HIS A 45 -10.24 2.78 90.99
C HIS A 45 -11.42 1.90 90.50
N THR A 46 -11.20 0.61 90.78
CA THR A 46 -12.06 -0.42 91.40
C THR A 46 -12.77 -1.47 90.51
N PRO A 47 -12.64 -2.77 90.84
CA PRO A 47 -13.09 -3.88 90.00
C PRO A 47 -14.47 -4.39 90.42
N GLY A 48 -15.21 -5.00 89.49
CA GLY A 48 -16.51 -5.59 89.81
C GLY A 48 -17.10 -6.49 88.72
N SER A 49 -16.85 -7.79 88.88
CA SER A 49 -17.68 -8.94 88.49
C SER A 49 -17.97 -9.24 87.00
N ALA A 50 -17.49 -10.42 86.63
CA ALA A 50 -17.77 -11.22 85.44
C ALA A 50 -19.26 -11.54 85.21
N ARG A 51 -19.61 -11.77 83.93
CA ARG A 51 -20.33 -12.98 83.49
C ARG A 51 -20.26 -13.16 81.97
N ARG A 52 -19.79 -14.34 81.56
CA ARG A 52 -19.76 -14.85 80.20
C ARG A 52 -21.05 -15.64 79.95
N GLY A 53 -21.75 -15.33 78.86
CA GLY A 53 -22.94 -16.06 78.40
C GLY A 53 -22.99 -16.06 76.86
N LEU A 54 -22.88 -17.25 76.28
CA LEU A 54 -22.92 -17.58 74.87
C LEU A 54 -24.34 -17.41 74.30
N ARG A 55 -24.57 -16.55 73.29
CA ARG A 55 -25.74 -16.65 72.37
C ARG A 55 -25.41 -16.10 70.98
N SER A 56 -25.65 -16.95 69.99
CA SER A 56 -25.80 -16.71 68.55
C SER A 56 -26.46 -15.35 68.25
N GLY A 57 -25.71 -14.44 67.61
CA GLY A 57 -26.24 -13.23 67.00
C GLY A 57 -26.57 -13.46 65.52
N PRO A 58 -27.48 -12.67 64.92
CA PRO A 58 -27.83 -12.78 63.51
C PRO A 58 -26.57 -12.60 62.64
N LEU A 59 -26.40 -13.49 61.65
CA LEU A 59 -25.29 -13.45 60.69
C LEU A 59 -25.23 -12.05 60.06
N ALA A 60 -24.05 -11.44 60.10
CA ALA A 60 -23.83 -10.11 59.55
C ALA A 60 -24.26 -10.08 58.07
N PRO A 61 -25.04 -9.08 57.63
CA PRO A 61 -25.50 -9.01 56.24
C PRO A 61 -24.29 -8.90 55.31
N VAL A 62 -24.20 -9.83 54.36
CA VAL A 62 -23.19 -9.85 53.31
C VAL A 62 -23.84 -9.50 51.99
N GLN A 63 -23.21 -8.59 51.24
CA GLN A 63 -23.59 -8.34 49.85
C GLN A 63 -22.93 -9.40 48.97
N ALA A 64 -23.74 -10.08 48.16
CA ALA A 64 -23.28 -11.00 47.14
C ALA A 64 -23.75 -10.50 45.76
N ALA A 65 -22.88 -10.64 44.76
CA ALA A 65 -23.19 -10.40 43.36
C ALA A 65 -22.95 -11.70 42.57
N THR A 66 -23.74 -11.92 41.52
CA THR A 66 -23.59 -13.10 40.64
C THR A 66 -22.53 -12.79 39.58
N ALA A 67 -21.50 -13.62 39.48
CA ALA A 67 -20.48 -13.47 38.45
C ALA A 67 -21.00 -13.96 37.09
N THR A 68 -20.82 -13.16 36.05
CA THR A 68 -21.10 -13.52 34.65
C THR A 68 -19.79 -13.60 33.87
N GLU A 69 -19.63 -14.65 33.07
CA GLU A 69 -18.48 -14.81 32.19
C GLU A 69 -18.79 -14.20 30.82
N GLU A 70 -18.01 -13.20 30.41
CA GLU A 70 -18.17 -12.50 29.13
C GLU A 70 -16.81 -12.42 28.42
N ALA A 71 -16.83 -12.52 27.09
CA ALA A 71 -15.62 -12.43 26.29
C ALA A 71 -15.12 -10.98 26.22
N VAL A 72 -14.15 -10.63 27.06
CA VAL A 72 -13.53 -9.29 27.05
C VAL A 72 -12.36 -9.27 26.06
N PRO A 73 -12.41 -8.44 25.00
CA PRO A 73 -11.30 -8.32 24.07
C PRO A 73 -10.08 -7.69 24.77
N ARG A 74 -8.93 -8.36 24.68
CA ARG A 74 -7.65 -7.83 25.15
C ARG A 74 -7.01 -7.03 24.02
N TYR A 75 -6.91 -5.72 24.18
CA TYR A 75 -6.23 -4.84 23.23
C TYR A 75 -4.77 -4.69 23.60
N LEU A 76 -3.91 -4.72 22.58
CA LEU A 76 -2.53 -4.32 22.67
C LEU A 76 -2.36 -3.04 21.86
N THR A 77 -1.91 -1.98 22.51
CA THR A 77 -1.67 -0.68 21.86
C THR A 77 -0.18 -0.51 21.63
N GLY A 78 0.21 -0.31 20.38
CA GLY A 78 1.57 0.02 19.98
C GLY A 78 1.55 1.29 19.12
N LEU A 79 2.64 2.07 19.18
CA LEU A 79 2.84 3.16 18.23
C LEU A 79 3.34 2.55 16.92
N GLY A 80 2.69 2.94 15.82
CA GLY A 80 3.01 2.47 14.48
C GLY A 80 3.25 3.60 13.50
N THR A 81 4.04 3.32 12.48
CA THR A 81 4.25 4.17 11.31
C THR A 81 3.59 3.54 10.09
N ILE A 82 2.84 4.35 9.36
CA ILE A 82 2.26 3.99 8.07
C ILE A 82 3.33 4.21 6.99
N THR A 83 3.65 3.16 6.24
CA THR A 83 4.66 3.18 5.17
C THR A 83 4.04 2.69 3.86
N ALA A 84 4.44 3.29 2.74
CA ALA A 84 4.02 2.80 1.42
C ALA A 84 4.55 1.37 1.20
N ALA A 85 3.70 0.48 0.68
CA ALA A 85 4.09 -0.91 0.43
C ALA A 85 5.19 -1.02 -0.65
N ASN A 86 5.20 -0.10 -1.60
CA ASN A 86 6.19 -0.05 -2.67
C ASN A 86 6.46 1.39 -3.11
N THR A 87 7.71 1.68 -3.45
CA THR A 87 8.12 2.95 -4.06
C THR A 87 8.96 2.66 -5.30
N ALA A 88 8.58 3.26 -6.42
CA ALA A 88 9.22 3.05 -7.71
C ALA A 88 9.74 4.38 -8.26
N THR A 89 11.06 4.48 -8.42
CA THR A 89 11.68 5.60 -9.14
C THR A 89 11.61 5.32 -10.64
N VAL A 90 10.87 6.16 -11.36
CA VAL A 90 10.74 6.07 -12.81
C VAL A 90 11.98 6.64 -13.46
N ARG A 91 12.67 5.83 -14.26
CA ARG A 91 13.92 6.18 -14.94
C ARG A 91 13.78 5.90 -16.44
N SER A 92 14.52 6.66 -17.25
CA SER A 92 14.64 6.36 -18.67
C SER A 92 15.53 5.14 -18.88
N ARG A 93 15.22 4.35 -19.92
CA ARG A 93 16.08 3.28 -20.43
C ARG A 93 16.89 3.69 -21.65
N VAL A 94 16.57 4.84 -22.22
CA VAL A 94 17.20 5.39 -23.44
C VAL A 94 17.63 6.83 -23.21
N ASP A 95 18.64 7.26 -23.95
CA ASP A 95 19.14 8.63 -23.86
C ASP A 95 18.38 9.54 -24.83
N GLY A 96 18.15 10.79 -24.43
CA GLY A 96 17.55 11.79 -25.31
C GLY A 96 16.98 12.99 -24.56
N GLN A 97 16.47 13.95 -25.32
CA GLN A 97 15.85 15.14 -24.75
C GLN A 97 14.40 14.85 -24.33
N LEU A 98 14.02 15.29 -23.14
CA LEU A 98 12.64 15.22 -22.66
C LEU A 98 11.77 16.24 -23.39
N ILE A 99 10.76 15.79 -24.15
CA ILE A 99 9.89 16.67 -24.95
C ILE A 99 8.57 16.99 -24.25
N ALA A 100 8.08 16.11 -23.39
CA ALA A 100 6.81 16.30 -22.68
C ALA A 100 6.75 15.53 -21.36
N LEU A 101 5.98 16.08 -20.42
CA LEU A 101 5.54 15.44 -19.18
C LEU A 101 4.01 15.38 -19.20
N HIS A 102 3.47 14.20 -18.91
CA HIS A 102 2.04 13.88 -19.05
C HIS A 102 1.36 13.58 -17.71
N PHE A 103 1.88 14.13 -16.62
CA PHE A 103 1.29 13.98 -15.28
C PHE A 103 1.30 15.31 -14.52
N GLU A 104 0.40 15.42 -13.55
CA GLU A 104 0.42 16.47 -12.54
C GLU A 104 1.03 15.94 -11.23
N GLU A 105 1.76 16.78 -10.51
CA GLU A 105 2.37 16.41 -9.24
C GLU A 105 1.30 16.05 -8.21
N GLY A 106 1.48 14.93 -7.51
CA GLY A 106 0.48 14.42 -6.57
C GLY A 106 -0.69 13.69 -7.21
N GLN A 107 -0.76 13.56 -8.54
CA GLN A 107 -1.80 12.80 -9.24
C GLN A 107 -1.72 11.30 -8.92
N GLN A 108 -2.87 10.62 -8.88
CA GLN A 108 -2.92 9.16 -8.86
C GLN A 108 -2.80 8.62 -10.30
N VAL A 109 -1.84 7.72 -10.53
CA VAL A 109 -1.61 7.05 -11.81
C VAL A 109 -1.76 5.55 -11.66
N LYS A 110 -2.04 4.88 -12.77
CA LYS A 110 -2.07 3.42 -12.89
C LYS A 110 -0.83 2.95 -13.65
N ALA A 111 -0.47 1.69 -13.42
CA ALA A 111 0.57 1.04 -14.19
C ALA A 111 0.24 1.11 -15.70
N GLY A 112 1.21 1.54 -16.51
CA GLY A 112 1.06 1.73 -17.95
C GLY A 112 0.68 3.16 -18.39
N ASP A 113 0.31 4.05 -17.47
CA ASP A 113 0.02 5.45 -17.81
C ASP A 113 1.27 6.15 -18.34
N LEU A 114 1.14 6.97 -19.39
CA LEU A 114 2.24 7.74 -19.97
C LEU A 114 2.61 8.88 -19.02
N LEU A 115 3.89 8.96 -18.64
CA LEU A 115 4.40 9.97 -17.72
C LEU A 115 5.32 10.97 -18.42
N ALA A 116 6.18 10.49 -19.30
CA ALA A 116 7.18 11.30 -19.97
C ALA A 116 7.43 10.79 -21.39
N GLU A 117 7.75 11.71 -22.29
CA GLU A 117 8.14 11.39 -23.66
C GLU A 117 9.52 11.97 -23.95
N ILE A 118 10.42 11.13 -24.44
CA ILE A 118 11.74 11.48 -24.96
C ILE A 118 11.64 11.61 -26.48
N ASP A 119 12.38 12.55 -27.07
CA ASP A 119 12.43 12.77 -28.51
C ASP A 119 12.62 11.44 -29.28
N PRO A 120 11.59 10.99 -30.03
CA PRO A 120 11.63 9.71 -30.72
C PRO A 120 12.38 9.76 -32.05
N SER A 121 12.85 10.93 -32.49
CA SER A 121 13.33 11.16 -33.86
C SER A 121 14.47 10.21 -34.26
N GLN A 122 15.49 10.06 -33.40
CA GLN A 122 16.61 9.14 -33.64
C GLN A 122 16.15 7.67 -33.71
N PHE A 123 15.21 7.27 -32.85
CA PHE A 123 14.72 5.90 -32.79
C PHE A 123 13.82 5.56 -33.99
N LYS A 124 13.02 6.52 -34.46
CA LYS A 124 12.22 6.39 -35.70
C LYS A 124 13.11 6.19 -36.92
N VAL A 125 14.21 6.95 -37.01
CA VAL A 125 15.18 6.80 -38.10
C VAL A 125 15.87 5.43 -38.05
N ALA A 126 16.32 5.00 -36.87
CA ALA A 126 16.92 3.68 -36.69
C ALA A 126 15.96 2.53 -37.07
N LEU A 127 14.69 2.63 -36.67
CA LEU A 127 13.65 1.67 -37.05
C LEU A 127 13.43 1.64 -38.56
N ALA A 128 13.32 2.80 -39.21
CA ALA A 128 13.17 2.88 -40.66
C ALA A 128 14.37 2.28 -41.41
N GLN A 129 15.59 2.51 -40.92
CA GLN A 129 16.80 1.91 -41.46
C GLN A 129 16.78 0.37 -41.35
N ALA A 130 16.44 -0.17 -40.18
CA ALA A 130 16.34 -1.61 -39.97
C ALA A 130 15.25 -2.25 -40.86
N GLN A 131 14.10 -1.58 -41.01
CA GLN A 131 13.03 -2.02 -41.90
C GLN A 131 13.46 -2.02 -43.37
N GLY A 132 14.22 -1.00 -43.79
CA GLY A 132 14.80 -0.94 -45.13
C GLY A 132 15.76 -2.10 -45.41
N GLN A 133 16.61 -2.45 -44.44
CA GLN A 133 17.52 -3.60 -44.54
C GLN A 133 16.74 -4.91 -44.66
N LEU A 134 15.74 -5.13 -43.79
CA LEU A 134 14.86 -6.30 -43.86
C LEU A 134 14.15 -6.40 -45.22
N ALA A 135 13.67 -5.27 -45.77
CA ALA A 135 13.00 -5.26 -47.06
C ALA A 135 13.95 -5.64 -48.22
N LYS A 136 15.19 -5.14 -48.19
CA LYS A 136 16.24 -5.51 -49.15
C LYS A 136 16.52 -7.01 -49.09
N ASP A 137 16.73 -7.56 -47.90
CA ASP A 137 17.12 -8.97 -47.77
C ASP A 137 15.94 -9.92 -48.00
N LYS A 138 14.70 -9.48 -47.77
CA LYS A 138 13.49 -10.19 -48.23
C LYS A 138 13.46 -10.32 -49.76
N ALA A 139 13.87 -9.28 -50.49
CA ALA A 139 13.98 -9.36 -51.94
C ALA A 139 15.10 -10.33 -52.38
N THR A 140 16.23 -10.34 -51.67
CA THR A 140 17.33 -11.29 -51.89
C THR A 140 16.88 -12.74 -51.70
N LEU A 141 16.19 -13.05 -50.59
CA LEU A 141 15.62 -14.37 -50.34
C LEU A 141 14.59 -14.77 -51.40
N ALA A 142 13.74 -13.84 -51.85
CA ALA A 142 12.77 -14.09 -52.89
C ALA A 142 13.44 -14.49 -54.22
N ASN A 143 14.53 -13.84 -54.57
CA ASN A 143 15.32 -14.20 -55.75
C ASN A 143 16.00 -15.57 -55.58
N ALA A 144 16.65 -15.83 -54.45
CA ALA A 144 17.29 -17.12 -54.17
C ALA A 144 16.27 -18.28 -54.23
N ARG A 145 15.04 -18.08 -53.74
CA ARG A 145 13.95 -19.06 -53.85
C ARG A 145 13.50 -19.32 -55.28
N ARG A 146 13.42 -18.27 -56.11
CA ARG A 146 13.07 -18.42 -57.54
C ARG A 146 14.16 -19.20 -58.28
N ASP A 147 15.42 -18.93 -57.99
CA ASP A 147 16.53 -19.63 -58.61
C ASP A 147 16.61 -21.08 -58.15
N LEU A 148 16.43 -21.35 -56.87
CA LEU A 148 16.29 -22.73 -56.36
C LEU A 148 15.16 -23.49 -57.08
N ALA A 149 13.98 -22.90 -57.22
CA ALA A 149 12.86 -23.52 -57.92
C ALA A 149 13.20 -23.83 -59.40
N ARG A 150 13.96 -22.94 -60.05
CA ARG A 150 14.46 -23.14 -61.42
C ARG A 150 15.45 -24.30 -61.50
N TYR A 151 16.43 -24.36 -60.60
CA TYR A 151 17.43 -25.44 -60.55
C TYR A 151 16.80 -26.80 -60.23
N GLN A 152 15.77 -26.83 -59.36
CA GLN A 152 14.98 -28.03 -59.09
C GLN A 152 14.30 -28.60 -60.34
N GLN A 153 13.86 -27.74 -61.28
CA GLN A 153 13.31 -28.19 -62.55
C GLN A 153 14.41 -28.70 -63.49
N LEU A 154 15.55 -28.00 -63.57
CA LEU A 154 16.66 -28.34 -64.46
C LEU A 154 17.39 -29.65 -64.07
N VAL A 155 17.45 -29.99 -62.78
CA VAL A 155 17.99 -31.28 -62.31
C VAL A 155 17.18 -32.45 -62.86
N LYS A 156 15.86 -32.32 -62.95
CA LYS A 156 14.98 -33.40 -63.47
C LYS A 156 15.24 -33.71 -64.94
N THR A 157 15.73 -32.72 -65.68
CA THR A 157 16.14 -32.85 -67.08
C THR A 157 17.64 -33.15 -67.25
N ASN A 158 18.37 -33.46 -66.17
CA ASN A 158 19.82 -33.68 -66.13
C ASN A 158 20.66 -32.52 -66.72
N LEU A 159 20.17 -31.28 -66.62
CA LEU A 159 20.83 -30.09 -67.19
C LEU A 159 21.73 -29.34 -66.19
N VAL A 160 21.68 -29.69 -64.90
CA VAL A 160 22.49 -29.09 -63.83
C VAL A 160 22.91 -30.17 -62.83
N SER A 161 24.02 -29.94 -62.12
CA SER A 161 24.57 -30.89 -61.15
C SER A 161 23.80 -30.87 -59.83
N ARG A 162 23.77 -31.99 -59.10
CA ARG A 162 23.23 -32.03 -57.72
C ARG A 162 23.98 -31.07 -56.80
N GLN A 163 25.29 -30.92 -56.99
CA GLN A 163 26.11 -29.99 -56.21
C GLN A 163 25.64 -28.54 -56.37
N GLU A 164 25.18 -28.14 -57.55
CA GLU A 164 24.67 -26.80 -57.80
C GLU A 164 23.30 -26.60 -57.14
N LEU A 165 22.42 -27.61 -57.18
CA LEU A 165 21.15 -27.58 -56.45
C LEU A 165 21.37 -27.45 -54.94
N ASP A 166 22.30 -28.24 -54.38
CA ASP A 166 22.62 -28.21 -52.96
C ASP A 166 23.20 -26.84 -52.56
N ALA A 167 24.01 -26.21 -53.42
CA ALA A 167 24.50 -24.85 -53.22
C ALA A 167 23.36 -23.81 -53.21
N GLN A 168 22.38 -23.91 -54.11
CA GLN A 168 21.20 -23.02 -54.10
C GLN A 168 20.32 -23.23 -52.86
N GLN A 169 20.17 -24.49 -52.41
CA GLN A 169 19.46 -24.80 -51.18
C GLN A 169 20.17 -24.22 -49.96
N ALA A 170 21.50 -24.30 -49.91
CA ALA A 170 22.30 -23.67 -48.87
C ALA A 170 22.14 -22.14 -48.87
N LEU A 171 22.13 -21.49 -50.05
CA LEU A 171 21.92 -20.05 -50.17
C LEU A 171 20.53 -19.60 -49.67
N VAL A 172 19.48 -20.39 -49.92
CA VAL A 172 18.14 -20.10 -49.36
C VAL A 172 18.15 -20.24 -47.84
N ASN A 173 18.85 -21.22 -47.29
CA ASN A 173 18.96 -21.41 -45.85
C ASN A 173 19.78 -20.28 -45.19
N GLU A 174 20.85 -19.84 -45.84
CA GLU A 174 21.68 -18.70 -45.41
C GLU A 174 20.86 -17.40 -45.38
N THR A 175 20.21 -17.07 -46.49
CA THR A 175 19.37 -15.85 -46.59
C THR A 175 18.18 -15.88 -45.63
N LEU A 176 17.62 -17.06 -45.34
CA LEU A 176 16.63 -17.23 -44.25
C LEU A 176 17.21 -16.89 -42.88
N GLY A 177 18.48 -17.23 -42.63
CA GLY A 177 19.21 -16.82 -41.43
C GLY A 177 19.35 -15.30 -41.34
N THR A 178 19.71 -14.66 -42.45
CA THR A 178 19.80 -13.18 -42.54
C THR A 178 18.47 -12.51 -42.21
N ILE A 179 17.34 -13.00 -42.76
CA ILE A 179 16.01 -12.47 -42.43
C ILE A 179 15.73 -12.51 -40.94
N LYS A 180 16.07 -13.61 -40.26
CA LYS A 180 15.86 -13.70 -38.81
C LYS A 180 16.71 -12.69 -38.03
N ALA A 181 17.95 -12.43 -38.47
CA ALA A 181 18.81 -11.43 -37.86
C ALA A 181 18.28 -9.99 -38.08
N ASP A 182 17.75 -9.70 -39.27
CA ASP A 182 17.13 -8.41 -39.58
C ASP A 182 15.83 -8.19 -38.80
N GLU A 183 15.00 -9.23 -38.67
CA GLU A 183 13.78 -9.19 -37.85
C GLU A 183 14.12 -8.87 -36.39
N ALA A 184 15.17 -9.48 -35.83
CA ALA A 184 15.65 -9.15 -34.50
C ALA A 184 16.17 -7.70 -34.40
N SER A 185 16.83 -7.20 -35.46
CA SER A 185 17.30 -5.81 -35.52
C SER A 185 16.14 -4.81 -35.56
N VAL A 186 15.08 -5.09 -36.34
CA VAL A 186 13.84 -4.30 -36.34
C VAL A 186 13.17 -4.32 -34.98
N ALA A 187 13.08 -5.50 -34.34
CA ALA A 187 12.48 -5.62 -33.00
C ALA A 187 13.28 -4.83 -31.94
N SER A 188 14.61 -4.83 -32.02
CA SER A 188 15.48 -4.04 -31.14
C SER A 188 15.26 -2.54 -31.31
N ALA A 189 15.22 -2.05 -32.57
CA ALA A 189 14.96 -0.64 -32.84
C ALA A 189 13.54 -0.22 -32.42
N GLN A 190 12.55 -1.08 -32.60
CA GLN A 190 11.18 -0.85 -32.13
C GLN A 190 11.12 -0.75 -30.61
N LEU A 191 11.82 -1.62 -29.90
CA LEU A 191 11.86 -1.61 -28.43
C LEU A 191 12.49 -0.32 -27.89
N GLN A 192 13.53 0.20 -28.54
CA GLN A 192 14.12 1.49 -28.19
C GLN A 192 13.14 2.65 -28.41
N LEU A 193 12.40 2.63 -29.52
CA LEU A 193 11.34 3.60 -29.78
C LEU A 193 10.22 3.51 -28.73
N ASP A 194 9.85 2.30 -28.31
CA ASP A 194 8.83 2.13 -27.28
C ASP A 194 9.33 2.61 -25.91
N TRP A 195 10.61 2.45 -25.60
CA TRP A 195 11.24 3.00 -24.39
C TRP A 195 11.37 4.54 -24.40
N SER A 196 11.23 5.20 -25.55
CA SER A 196 11.14 6.68 -25.58
C SER A 196 9.87 7.19 -24.91
N ARG A 197 8.84 6.34 -24.80
CA ARG A 197 7.60 6.60 -24.04
C ARG A 197 7.72 5.97 -22.66
N ILE A 198 7.89 6.81 -21.65
CA ILE A 198 8.12 6.38 -20.28
C ILE A 198 6.78 6.29 -19.58
N THR A 199 6.44 5.07 -19.16
CA THR A 199 5.16 4.75 -18.50
C THR A 199 5.36 4.41 -17.03
N ALA A 200 4.29 4.51 -16.25
CA ALA A 200 4.28 4.13 -14.85
C ALA A 200 4.50 2.61 -14.68
N PRO A 201 5.52 2.15 -13.93
CA PRO A 201 5.74 0.72 -13.69
C PRO A 201 4.77 0.12 -12.67
N VAL A 202 4.21 0.95 -11.79
CA VAL A 202 3.27 0.57 -10.73
C VAL A 202 2.18 1.61 -10.61
N ASP A 203 1.02 1.23 -10.08
CA ASP A 203 0.00 2.18 -9.65
C ASP A 203 0.40 2.88 -8.34
N GLY A 204 0.01 4.15 -8.21
CA GLY A 204 0.37 4.93 -7.04
C GLY A 204 0.18 6.42 -7.22
N ARG A 205 0.62 7.18 -6.23
CA ARG A 205 0.63 8.63 -6.26
C ARG A 205 2.00 9.13 -6.73
N VAL A 206 1.96 9.99 -7.73
CA VAL A 206 3.14 10.60 -8.33
C VAL A 206 3.69 11.69 -7.41
N GLY A 207 5.00 11.69 -7.19
CA GLY A 207 5.70 12.73 -6.43
C GLY A 207 5.92 14.02 -7.21
N LEU A 208 6.89 14.81 -6.76
CA LEU A 208 7.36 15.99 -7.48
C LEU A 208 8.18 15.57 -8.70
N LYS A 209 8.11 16.36 -9.78
CA LYS A 209 8.98 16.15 -10.94
C LYS A 209 10.43 16.43 -10.54
N GLN A 210 11.36 15.60 -11.01
CA GLN A 210 12.79 15.77 -10.76
C GLN A 210 13.52 16.40 -11.95
N VAL A 211 12.85 16.50 -13.09
CA VAL A 211 13.37 17.03 -14.35
C VAL A 211 12.32 17.89 -15.03
N ASP A 212 12.78 18.83 -15.87
CA ASP A 212 11.93 19.72 -16.65
C ASP A 212 12.00 19.38 -18.14
N VAL A 213 10.92 19.71 -18.85
CA VAL A 213 10.86 19.60 -20.31
C VAL A 213 12.02 20.40 -20.93
N GLY A 214 12.70 19.78 -21.88
CA GLY A 214 13.90 20.31 -22.51
C GLY A 214 15.21 19.78 -21.92
N ASN A 215 15.20 19.15 -20.75
CA ASN A 215 16.38 18.54 -20.16
C ASN A 215 16.85 17.32 -20.98
N GLN A 216 18.16 17.12 -21.03
CA GLN A 216 18.75 15.90 -21.55
C GLN A 216 18.70 14.81 -20.47
N ILE A 217 18.13 13.66 -20.82
CA ILE A 217 18.03 12.50 -19.94
C ILE A 217 18.98 11.41 -20.44
N SER A 218 19.66 10.75 -19.50
CA SER A 218 20.44 9.55 -19.76
C SER A 218 19.89 8.34 -19.03
N SER A 219 20.00 7.17 -19.65
CA SER A 219 19.77 5.84 -19.07
C SER A 219 20.61 5.58 -17.81
N GLY A 220 21.75 6.27 -17.65
CA GLY A 220 22.60 6.19 -16.46
C GLY A 220 22.09 6.99 -15.25
N ASP A 221 21.14 7.91 -15.43
CA ASP A 221 20.78 8.89 -14.40
C ASP A 221 20.07 8.25 -13.20
N THR A 222 20.61 8.41 -12.00
CA THR A 222 20.09 7.81 -10.77
C THR A 222 18.95 8.60 -10.13
N THR A 223 18.87 9.90 -10.40
CA THR A 223 17.84 10.79 -9.85
C THR A 223 16.45 10.34 -10.26
N GLY A 224 16.29 9.89 -11.51
CA GLY A 224 14.98 9.57 -12.09
C GLY A 224 14.23 10.79 -12.60
N ILE A 225 13.06 10.54 -13.19
CA ILE A 225 12.14 11.57 -13.69
C ILE A 225 11.13 11.92 -12.60
N VAL A 226 10.61 10.89 -11.95
CA VAL A 226 9.63 11.02 -10.88
C VAL A 226 9.61 9.77 -10.00
N VAL A 227 9.22 9.92 -8.74
CA VAL A 227 9.00 8.81 -7.81
C VAL A 227 7.50 8.55 -7.67
N ILE A 228 7.09 7.31 -7.84
CA ILE A 228 5.72 6.86 -7.60
C ILE A 228 5.70 6.12 -6.27
N THR A 229 4.76 6.51 -5.42
CA THR A 229 4.54 5.88 -4.11
C THR A 229 3.22 5.13 -4.14
N GLN A 230 3.26 3.81 -3.92
CA GLN A 230 2.06 3.01 -3.89
C GLN A 230 1.30 3.29 -2.59
N THR A 231 0.09 3.82 -2.72
CA THR A 231 -0.77 4.18 -1.59
C THR A 231 -1.71 3.05 -1.19
N HIS A 232 -1.95 2.08 -2.07
CA HIS A 232 -2.81 0.92 -1.83
C HIS A 232 -2.19 -0.33 -2.48
N PRO A 233 -1.92 -1.41 -1.73
CA PRO A 233 -2.01 -1.51 -0.27
C PRO A 233 -0.98 -0.62 0.45
N ILE A 234 -1.19 -0.38 1.75
CA ILE A 234 -0.29 0.38 2.62
C ILE A 234 0.12 -0.50 3.81
N ASP A 235 1.37 -0.37 4.24
CA ASP A 235 1.92 -1.19 5.34
C ASP A 235 1.87 -0.41 6.66
N LEU A 236 1.49 -1.11 7.73
CA LEU A 236 1.53 -0.60 9.10
C LEU A 236 2.62 -1.33 9.88
N ILE A 237 3.68 -0.61 10.23
CA ILE A 237 4.77 -1.14 11.05
C ILE A 237 4.63 -0.58 12.45
N PHE A 238 4.44 -1.44 13.45
CA PHE A 238 4.29 -1.03 14.84
C PHE A 238 5.13 -1.91 15.77
N THR A 239 5.51 -1.34 16.92
CA THR A 239 6.28 -2.05 17.94
C THR A 239 5.42 -2.38 19.14
N LEU A 240 5.61 -3.58 19.69
CA LEU A 240 4.98 -4.04 20.92
C LEU A 240 6.05 -4.32 21.98
N PRO A 241 5.75 -4.11 23.28
CA PRO A 241 6.64 -4.53 24.36
C PRO A 241 6.94 -6.03 24.32
N GLU A 242 8.16 -6.41 24.67
CA GLU A 242 8.61 -7.81 24.63
C GLU A 242 7.71 -8.75 25.43
N ASN A 243 7.21 -8.29 26.58
CA ASN A 243 6.32 -9.05 27.47
C ASN A 243 5.03 -9.52 26.78
N ASP A 244 4.55 -8.80 25.76
CA ASP A 244 3.31 -9.14 25.05
C ASP A 244 3.54 -10.08 23.86
N ILE A 245 4.79 -10.29 23.42
CA ILE A 245 5.14 -11.11 22.25
C ILE A 245 4.67 -12.56 22.43
N ALA A 246 4.84 -13.14 23.62
CA ALA A 246 4.43 -14.52 23.90
C ALA A 246 2.92 -14.72 23.67
N THR A 247 2.10 -13.72 24.04
CA THR A 247 0.65 -13.75 23.87
C THR A 247 0.26 -13.69 22.39
N VAL A 248 0.94 -12.83 21.62
CA VAL A 248 0.73 -12.67 20.17
C VAL A 248 1.09 -13.97 19.42
N LEU A 249 2.25 -14.57 19.75
CA LEU A 249 2.70 -15.82 19.14
C LEU A 249 1.75 -16.99 19.46
N GLN A 250 1.22 -17.05 20.68
CA GLN A 250 0.25 -18.08 21.05
C GLN A 250 -1.07 -17.92 20.28
N ALA A 251 -1.56 -16.69 20.15
CA ALA A 251 -2.76 -16.39 19.38
C ALA A 251 -2.58 -16.72 17.88
N GLN A 252 -1.43 -16.38 17.30
CA GLN A 252 -1.12 -16.69 15.89
C GLN A 252 -1.02 -18.20 15.64
N LYS A 253 -0.38 -18.95 16.54
CA LYS A 253 -0.28 -20.43 16.45
C LYS A 253 -1.63 -21.12 16.61
N SER A 254 -2.56 -20.52 17.37
CA SER A 254 -3.91 -21.04 17.54
C SER A 254 -4.83 -20.84 16.32
N GLY A 255 -4.34 -20.21 15.25
CA GLY A 255 -5.11 -19.99 14.02
C GLY A 255 -6.08 -18.82 14.09
N ASN A 256 -6.11 -18.07 15.19
CA ASN A 256 -6.93 -16.86 15.31
C ASN A 256 -6.31 -15.73 14.47
N GLN A 257 -7.10 -15.15 13.57
CA GLN A 257 -6.72 -13.94 12.85
C GLN A 257 -6.64 -12.76 13.82
N LEU A 258 -5.43 -12.24 14.02
CA LEU A 258 -5.20 -11.03 14.77
C LEU A 258 -5.73 -9.85 13.97
N LYS A 259 -6.78 -9.21 14.47
CA LYS A 259 -7.29 -7.96 13.91
C LYS A 259 -6.42 -6.81 14.39
N VAL A 260 -5.88 -6.06 13.44
CA VAL A 260 -5.16 -4.82 13.69
C VAL A 260 -6.08 -3.68 13.30
N GLU A 261 -6.22 -2.69 14.17
CA GLU A 261 -6.98 -1.48 13.90
C GLU A 261 -6.04 -0.29 14.01
N ALA A 262 -6.06 0.59 13.02
CA ALA A 262 -5.30 1.82 13.05
C ALA A 262 -6.19 2.95 13.56
N TRP A 263 -5.71 3.68 14.55
CA TRP A 263 -6.41 4.82 15.15
C TRP A 263 -5.57 6.09 14.98
N ASP A 264 -6.24 7.23 14.88
CA ASP A 264 -5.58 8.52 14.81
C ASP A 264 -4.85 8.87 16.12
N ARG A 265 -4.02 9.92 16.09
CA ARG A 265 -3.26 10.39 17.29
C ARG A 265 -4.15 10.69 18.48
N THR A 266 -5.38 11.15 18.25
CA THR A 266 -6.33 11.48 19.32
C THR A 266 -7.17 10.29 19.78
N ASN A 267 -6.93 9.10 19.20
CA ASN A 267 -7.69 7.87 19.41
C ASN A 267 -9.21 8.09 19.27
N SER A 268 -9.59 9.04 18.42
CA SER A 268 -10.97 9.50 18.25
C SER A 268 -11.58 9.02 16.95
N GLN A 269 -10.75 8.75 15.94
CA GLN A 269 -11.18 8.19 14.66
C GLN A 269 -10.36 6.96 14.30
N LYS A 270 -11.07 5.90 13.89
CA LYS A 270 -10.49 4.71 13.28
C LYS A 270 -10.12 5.06 11.83
N THR A 271 -8.84 4.95 11.52
CA THR A 271 -8.27 5.25 10.20
C THR A 271 -8.32 4.04 9.27
N GLU A 272 -8.33 2.81 9.81
CA GLU A 272 -8.63 1.55 9.11
C GLU A 272 -9.01 0.42 10.07
#